data_AF-A0A0S8ELD4-F1
#
_entry.id   AF-A0A0S8ELD4-F1
#
_cell.length_a   1.000
_cell.length_b   1.000
_cell.length_c   1.000
_cell.angle_alpha   90.00
_cell.angle_beta   90.00
_cell.angle_gamma   90.00
#
_symmetry.space_group_name_H-M   'P 1'
#
loop_
_entity.id
_entity.type
_entity.pdbx_description
1 polymer ?
#
loop_
_entity_poly.entity_id
_entity_poly.type
_entity_poly.pdbx_seq_one_letter_code
_entity_poly.pdbx_strand_id
1 'polypeptide(L)'
;MKNIRVWAFVVAGQVAATLCLSRAPAGELQNILDKSKAYAVLSRVKHTPAFHLEPFQPVQARKEAKGKKWWYICDGDERIGLVTTWLNHVELFRFSPEVDKGTKYEIPDVYHWANLIGARLPLRMCGYHSPVPPVDSFKLTFTKKRGDTLEFKSDQRHKKGYGGSTEYRLAWNERLGYVLNCVSHFAMPQPRQIEFSNLLAGRVCESRDDRKLWQKTVRGRHPDGRISFVHHNPVNIPVDDVRAGGFVGFATEEKMNPFVETLETSTPIFFATCSQWYDQHIVMRPPKAKEADGLYHLRARYRLLSVPAPVAHELEAAAVPRNPATGQSSKAGFLQNKVNDFETFVPYGKVYNGPIWQHINATEGPAHSGTKSIAVRGPGPGEVKAASPIGGGPPIYGESSKRYRLAAWVKTQGLEDGGAWLQVDDVFFNWQDVKATRRTKKLAGDCDWTRLEVDFTPSPRDPFLLIKLCVEGTGRAWFDDLELVEVAR
;
A
#
# COMPACT_ATOMS: atom_id res chain seq x y z
N MET A 1 4.48 56.10 -37.99
CA MET A 1 5.33 56.16 -36.78
C MET A 1 4.47 55.95 -35.55
N LYS A 2 4.45 54.75 -34.95
CA LYS A 2 4.05 54.48 -33.56
C LYS A 2 4.44 53.04 -33.16
N ASN A 3 5.16 52.99 -32.04
CA ASN A 3 5.88 51.91 -31.37
C ASN A 3 5.32 50.46 -31.42
N ILE A 4 6.17 49.53 -31.87
CA ILE A 4 6.07 48.07 -31.67
C ILE A 4 7.40 47.60 -31.06
N ARG A 5 7.59 47.64 -29.73
CA ARG A 5 8.73 46.98 -29.04
C ARG A 5 8.52 46.84 -27.52
N VAL A 6 7.64 45.95 -27.01
CA VAL A 6 7.70 45.50 -25.58
C VAL A 6 7.12 44.09 -25.30
N TRP A 7 7.16 43.13 -26.23
CA TRP A 7 6.57 41.78 -25.98
C TRP A 7 7.52 40.59 -26.16
N ALA A 8 8.82 40.76 -25.94
CA ALA A 8 9.81 39.69 -26.11
C ALA A 8 10.51 39.19 -24.82
N PHE A 9 10.27 39.79 -23.64
CA PHE A 9 11.06 39.48 -22.43
C PHE A 9 10.37 38.67 -21.33
N VAL A 10 9.08 38.35 -21.43
CA VAL A 10 8.36 37.66 -20.34
C VAL A 10 8.34 36.12 -20.49
N VAL A 11 8.54 35.58 -21.69
CA VAL A 11 8.45 34.11 -21.91
C VAL A 11 9.79 33.39 -21.65
N ALA A 12 10.93 34.08 -21.75
CA ALA A 12 12.24 33.47 -21.47
C ALA A 12 12.56 33.36 -19.96
N GLY A 13 11.95 34.20 -19.11
CA GLY A 13 12.24 34.25 -17.67
C GLY A 13 11.66 33.08 -16.86
N GLN A 14 10.58 32.45 -17.31
CA GLN A 14 9.97 31.30 -16.61
C GLN A 14 10.63 29.95 -16.94
N VAL A 15 11.38 29.86 -18.04
CA VAL A 15 12.10 28.63 -18.42
C VAL A 15 13.54 28.62 -17.87
N ALA A 16 14.13 29.77 -17.59
CA ALA A 16 15.49 29.86 -17.03
C ALA A 16 15.57 29.56 -15.53
N ALA A 17 14.48 29.76 -14.77
CA ALA A 17 14.46 29.50 -13.32
C ALA A 17 14.45 27.99 -12.95
N THR A 18 14.25 27.09 -13.92
CA THR A 18 14.29 25.64 -13.74
C THR A 18 15.65 25.00 -14.01
N LEU A 19 16.63 25.75 -14.54
CA LEU A 19 17.93 25.20 -14.97
C LEU A 19 19.11 25.50 -14.03
N CYS A 20 18.97 26.45 -13.10
CA CYS A 20 19.89 26.59 -11.97
C CYS A 20 19.42 25.72 -10.80
N LEU A 21 19.39 24.40 -11.00
CA LEU A 21 19.35 23.45 -9.89
C LEU A 21 20.68 23.59 -9.15
N SER A 22 20.73 24.43 -8.12
CA SER A 22 21.77 24.33 -7.09
C SER A 22 21.90 22.85 -6.74
N ARG A 23 23.11 22.29 -6.76
CA ARG A 23 23.36 20.91 -6.33
C ARG A 23 22.86 20.80 -4.89
N ALA A 24 21.62 20.37 -4.72
CA ALA A 24 21.13 20.12 -3.38
C ALA A 24 22.01 19.02 -2.79
N PRO A 25 22.32 19.12 -1.50
CA PRO A 25 23.09 18.09 -0.83
C PRO A 25 22.41 16.74 -1.09
N ALA A 26 23.23 15.73 -1.38
CA ALA A 26 22.76 14.38 -1.57
C ALA A 26 21.82 13.99 -0.41
N GLY A 27 20.73 13.30 -0.74
CA GLY A 27 19.80 12.79 0.28
C GLY A 27 20.52 11.82 1.22
N GLU A 28 19.93 11.57 2.39
CA GLU A 28 20.58 10.74 3.41
C GLU A 28 20.80 9.30 2.94
N LEU A 29 19.89 8.73 2.14
CA LEU A 29 20.09 7.40 1.58
C LEU A 29 21.29 7.38 0.65
N GLN A 30 21.47 8.41 -0.19
CA GLN A 30 22.68 8.53 -1.02
C GLN A 30 23.95 8.65 -0.16
N ASN A 31 23.92 9.45 0.91
CA ASN A 31 25.08 9.58 1.81
C ASN A 31 25.42 8.26 2.50
N ILE A 32 24.42 7.44 2.83
CA ILE A 32 24.63 6.10 3.38
C ILE A 32 25.20 5.18 2.31
N LEU A 33 24.64 5.18 1.11
CA LEU A 33 25.15 4.40 -0.03
C LEU A 33 26.63 4.73 -0.29
N ASP A 34 26.99 6.01 -0.33
CA ASP A 34 28.36 6.44 -0.61
C ASP A 34 29.37 6.01 0.47
N LYS A 35 28.90 5.80 1.71
CA LYS A 35 29.71 5.33 2.85
C LYS A 35 29.66 3.81 3.05
N SER A 36 28.68 3.15 2.44
CA SER A 36 28.45 1.72 2.57
C SER A 36 29.58 0.94 1.90
N LYS A 37 30.22 0.06 2.67
CA LYS A 37 31.25 -0.84 2.13
C LYS A 37 30.61 -1.82 1.15
N ALA A 38 29.45 -2.36 1.50
CA ALA A 38 28.67 -3.22 0.62
C ALA A 38 28.36 -2.53 -0.71
N TYR A 39 27.96 -1.26 -0.71
CA TYR A 39 27.66 -0.52 -1.95
C TYR A 39 28.92 -0.27 -2.79
N ALA A 40 30.05 0.08 -2.16
CA ALA A 40 31.30 0.38 -2.84
C ALA A 40 31.83 -0.81 -3.67
N VAL A 41 31.66 -2.04 -3.14
CA VAL A 41 32.11 -3.28 -3.79
C VAL A 41 31.14 -3.84 -4.83
N LEU A 42 29.93 -3.30 -4.94
CA LEU A 42 29.02 -3.72 -6.02
C LEU A 42 29.65 -3.48 -7.38
N SER A 43 29.47 -4.44 -8.28
CA SER A 43 29.85 -4.28 -9.68
C SER A 43 29.12 -3.09 -10.29
N ARG A 44 29.85 -2.29 -11.05
CA ARG A 44 29.23 -1.27 -11.92
C ARG A 44 28.79 -1.95 -13.19
N VAL A 45 27.48 -2.00 -13.41
CA VAL A 45 26.89 -2.62 -14.58
C VAL A 45 26.71 -1.53 -15.63
N LYS A 46 27.60 -1.55 -16.62
CA LYS A 46 27.42 -0.73 -17.81
C LYS A 46 26.25 -1.28 -18.60
N HIS A 47 25.23 -0.47 -18.73
CA HIS A 47 24.03 -0.78 -19.51
C HIS A 47 23.60 0.51 -20.19
N THR A 48 23.28 0.42 -21.47
CA THR A 48 22.73 1.54 -22.23
C THR A 48 21.24 1.25 -22.40
N PRO A 49 20.36 1.91 -21.61
CA PRO A 49 18.95 1.62 -21.70
C PRO A 49 18.41 1.94 -23.09
N ALA A 50 17.56 1.05 -23.58
CA ALA A 50 16.77 1.23 -24.78
C ALA A 50 15.30 1.30 -24.38
N PHE A 51 14.96 2.27 -23.52
CA PHE A 51 13.62 2.37 -23.00
C PHE A 51 12.62 2.57 -24.12
N HIS A 52 11.46 1.95 -24.00
CA HIS A 52 10.29 2.30 -24.78
C HIS A 52 8.99 1.95 -24.07
N LEU A 53 7.86 2.41 -24.63
CA LEU A 53 6.53 2.05 -24.14
C LEU A 53 5.83 1.13 -25.13
N GLU A 54 5.33 0.01 -24.62
CA GLU A 54 4.51 -0.94 -25.36
C GLU A 54 3.06 -0.82 -24.86
N PRO A 55 2.14 -0.22 -25.64
CA PRO A 55 0.74 -0.19 -25.25
C PRO A 55 0.16 -1.61 -25.27
N PHE A 56 -0.67 -1.94 -24.29
CA PHE A 56 -1.38 -3.22 -24.30
C PHE A 56 -2.82 -3.06 -23.80
N GLN A 57 -3.63 -4.08 -24.07
CA GLN A 57 -4.97 -4.20 -23.51
C GLN A 57 -4.96 -5.39 -22.53
N PRO A 58 -5.26 -5.18 -21.24
CA PRO A 58 -5.36 -6.29 -20.31
C PRO A 58 -6.49 -7.24 -20.74
N VAL A 59 -6.18 -8.53 -20.80
CA VAL A 59 -7.06 -9.60 -21.32
C VAL A 59 -8.40 -9.66 -20.58
N GLN A 60 -8.42 -9.32 -19.28
CA GLN A 60 -9.62 -9.27 -18.45
C GLN A 60 -9.77 -7.93 -17.72
N ALA A 61 -9.71 -6.81 -18.45
CA ALA A 61 -10.14 -5.54 -17.86
C ALA A 61 -11.60 -5.64 -17.40
N ARG A 62 -11.85 -5.47 -16.09
CA ARG A 62 -13.21 -5.29 -15.58
C ARG A 62 -13.88 -4.11 -16.28
N LYS A 63 -15.21 -4.02 -16.19
CA LYS A 63 -15.99 -2.92 -16.79
C LYS A 63 -15.43 -1.54 -16.40
N GLU A 64 -14.91 -1.39 -15.19
CA GLU A 64 -14.33 -0.17 -14.65
C GLU A 64 -12.96 0.20 -15.27
N ALA A 65 -12.24 -0.79 -15.80
CA ALA A 65 -10.99 -0.60 -16.53
C ALA A 65 -11.22 -0.32 -18.04
N LYS A 66 -12.47 -0.40 -18.52
CA LYS A 66 -12.80 -0.10 -19.93
C LYS A 66 -12.43 1.34 -20.28
N GLY A 67 -11.74 1.52 -21.40
CA GLY A 67 -11.27 2.82 -21.88
C GLY A 67 -10.06 3.37 -21.11
N LYS A 68 -9.54 2.63 -20.13
CA LYS A 68 -8.27 2.96 -19.48
C LYS A 68 -7.11 2.53 -20.37
N LYS A 69 -6.00 3.25 -20.25
CA LYS A 69 -4.80 3.05 -21.06
C LYS A 69 -3.72 2.40 -20.21
N TRP A 70 -2.97 1.52 -20.84
CA TRP A 70 -1.93 0.72 -20.22
C TRP A 70 -0.71 0.68 -21.13
N TRP A 71 0.46 0.78 -20.52
CA TRP A 71 1.73 0.66 -21.21
C TRP A 71 2.68 -0.14 -20.35
N TYR A 72 3.31 -1.16 -20.94
CA TYR A 72 4.55 -1.67 -20.37
C TYR A 72 5.64 -0.63 -20.54
N ILE A 73 6.47 -0.51 -19.50
CA ILE A 73 7.77 0.12 -19.60
C ILE A 73 8.74 -0.99 -19.99
N CYS A 74 9.37 -0.85 -21.14
CA CYS A 74 10.33 -1.81 -21.67
C CYS A 74 11.74 -1.21 -21.69
N ASP A 75 12.76 -2.03 -21.55
CA ASP A 75 14.16 -1.73 -21.83
C ASP A 75 14.71 -2.80 -22.79
N GLY A 76 14.89 -2.44 -24.06
CA GLY A 76 14.98 -3.45 -25.12
C GLY A 76 13.70 -4.30 -25.12
N ASP A 77 13.83 -5.62 -25.23
CA ASP A 77 12.69 -6.54 -25.24
C ASP A 77 12.17 -6.89 -23.82
N GLU A 78 12.86 -6.43 -22.78
CA GLU A 78 12.52 -6.73 -21.40
C GLU A 78 11.45 -5.75 -20.89
N ARG A 79 10.32 -6.27 -20.42
CA ARG A 79 9.36 -5.47 -19.65
C ARG A 79 9.92 -5.31 -18.24
N ILE A 80 9.94 -4.09 -17.73
CA ILE A 80 10.52 -3.76 -16.41
C ILE A 80 9.54 -3.04 -15.48
N GLY A 81 8.44 -2.53 -16.05
CA GLY A 81 7.42 -1.81 -15.30
C GLY A 81 6.13 -1.63 -16.09
N LEU A 82 5.23 -0.88 -15.49
CA LEU A 82 3.88 -0.63 -15.98
C LEU A 82 3.46 0.81 -15.68
N VAL A 83 2.76 1.44 -16.61
CA VAL A 83 2.00 2.68 -16.39
C VAL A 83 0.55 2.46 -16.76
N THR A 84 -0.39 2.87 -15.90
CA THR A 84 -1.82 2.70 -16.15
C THR A 84 -2.66 3.89 -15.71
N THR A 85 -3.70 4.24 -16.49
CA THR A 85 -4.70 5.26 -16.12
C THR A 85 -5.92 4.67 -15.40
N TRP A 86 -5.97 3.35 -15.20
CA TRP A 86 -7.03 2.72 -14.40
C TRP A 86 -6.88 3.08 -12.93
N LEU A 87 -5.77 2.64 -12.34
CA LEU A 87 -5.40 2.92 -10.96
C LEU A 87 -4.51 4.18 -10.83
N ASN A 88 -4.17 4.79 -11.97
CA ASN A 88 -3.38 6.01 -12.08
C ASN A 88 -2.09 5.87 -11.29
N HIS A 89 -1.27 4.90 -11.68
CA HIS A 89 0.01 4.64 -11.04
C HIS A 89 1.07 4.26 -12.08
N VAL A 90 2.31 4.33 -11.63
CA VAL A 90 3.46 3.68 -12.23
C VAL A 90 3.93 2.58 -11.28
N GLU A 91 4.32 1.44 -11.82
CA GLU A 91 4.90 0.32 -11.08
C GLU A 91 6.21 -0.10 -11.76
N LEU A 92 7.24 -0.36 -10.96
CA LEU A 92 8.46 -1.02 -11.42
C LEU A 92 8.54 -2.37 -10.75
N PHE A 93 8.51 -3.45 -11.54
CA PHE A 93 8.65 -4.81 -11.04
C PHE A 93 10.07 -5.36 -11.24
N ARG A 94 10.91 -4.68 -12.03
CA ARG A 94 12.34 -4.95 -12.10
C ARG A 94 13.11 -3.67 -11.81
N PHE A 95 14.07 -3.77 -10.90
CA PHE A 95 14.97 -2.66 -10.57
C PHE A 95 16.40 -2.90 -11.03
N SER A 96 16.79 -4.14 -11.32
CA SER A 96 18.09 -4.44 -11.92
C SER A 96 17.99 -5.64 -12.89
N PRO A 97 18.67 -5.59 -14.06
CA PRO A 97 18.86 -6.70 -14.95
C PRO A 97 19.57 -7.87 -14.30
N GLU A 98 20.47 -7.64 -13.33
CA GLU A 98 21.25 -8.71 -12.71
C GLU A 98 20.49 -9.53 -11.68
N VAL A 99 19.54 -8.90 -10.99
CA VAL A 99 18.84 -9.52 -9.86
C VAL A 99 17.72 -10.46 -10.32
N ASP A 100 17.26 -10.32 -11.58
CA ASP A 100 16.17 -11.16 -12.11
C ASP A 100 16.32 -11.46 -13.61
N LYS A 101 17.49 -11.97 -14.03
CA LYS A 101 17.69 -12.40 -15.43
C LYS A 101 16.72 -13.55 -15.78
N GLY A 102 15.86 -13.32 -16.77
CA GLY A 102 15.01 -14.35 -17.37
C GLY A 102 13.61 -14.50 -16.76
N THR A 103 13.28 -13.81 -15.67
CA THR A 103 11.92 -13.82 -15.13
C THR A 103 11.02 -12.94 -15.98
N LYS A 104 10.16 -13.58 -16.78
CA LYS A 104 9.06 -12.90 -17.45
C LYS A 104 7.98 -12.60 -16.42
N TYR A 105 7.78 -11.32 -16.14
CA TYR A 105 6.66 -10.88 -15.31
C TYR A 105 5.41 -10.82 -16.16
N GLU A 106 4.62 -11.89 -16.10
CA GLU A 106 3.29 -11.89 -16.67
C GLU A 106 2.36 -11.12 -15.74
N ILE A 107 1.66 -10.12 -16.29
CA ILE A 107 0.58 -9.47 -15.56
C ILE A 107 -0.50 -10.53 -15.35
N PRO A 108 -0.92 -10.80 -14.10
CA PRO A 108 -1.98 -11.75 -13.86
C PRO A 108 -3.25 -11.27 -14.57
N ASP A 109 -4.07 -12.22 -15.03
CA ASP A 109 -5.35 -11.93 -15.70
C ASP A 109 -6.16 -10.86 -14.96
N VAL A 110 -6.13 -10.92 -13.63
CA VAL A 110 -6.65 -9.87 -12.74
C VAL A 110 -5.50 -9.13 -12.08
N TYR A 111 -5.09 -8.04 -12.71
CA TYR A 111 -4.17 -7.08 -12.12
C TYR A 111 -4.85 -6.24 -11.04
N HIS A 112 -4.23 -6.14 -9.87
CA HIS A 112 -4.79 -5.46 -8.70
C HIS A 112 -3.66 -5.06 -7.73
N TRP A 113 -3.90 -4.08 -6.85
CA TRP A 113 -2.95 -3.69 -5.80
C TRP A 113 -2.51 -4.85 -4.87
N ALA A 114 -3.35 -5.87 -4.71
CA ALA A 114 -3.03 -7.13 -4.03
C ALA A 114 -1.91 -7.94 -4.70
N ASN A 115 -1.97 -7.96 -6.03
CA ASN A 115 -1.16 -8.81 -6.91
C ASN A 115 -0.18 -7.93 -7.68
N LEU A 116 0.21 -6.80 -7.07
CA LEU A 116 1.36 -6.05 -7.55
C LEU A 116 2.55 -7.00 -7.57
N ILE A 117 3.35 -6.81 -8.61
CA ILE A 117 4.54 -7.61 -8.86
C ILE A 117 5.74 -6.85 -8.32
N GLY A 118 5.68 -5.52 -8.39
CA GLY A 118 6.76 -4.58 -8.12
C GLY A 118 6.41 -3.54 -7.07
N ALA A 119 7.09 -2.40 -7.15
CA ALA A 119 6.82 -1.23 -6.32
C ALA A 119 6.08 -0.15 -7.10
N ARG A 120 4.99 0.33 -6.51
CA ARG A 120 4.04 1.28 -7.09
C ARG A 120 4.24 2.68 -6.52
N LEU A 121 4.02 3.70 -7.37
CA LEU A 121 3.75 5.08 -6.98
C LEU A 121 2.46 5.60 -7.63
N PRO A 122 1.60 6.34 -6.91
CA PRO A 122 0.44 6.99 -7.48
C PRO A 122 0.84 8.14 -8.42
N LEU A 123 0.10 8.30 -9.51
CA LEU A 123 0.23 9.42 -10.46
C LEU A 123 -0.65 10.62 -10.09
N ARG A 124 -1.49 10.46 -9.05
CA ARG A 124 -2.47 11.46 -8.61
C ARG A 124 -2.14 12.01 -7.23
N MET A 125 -2.60 13.24 -7.01
CA MET A 125 -2.62 13.89 -5.72
C MET A 125 -3.65 13.19 -4.83
N CYS A 126 -3.17 12.70 -3.69
CA CYS A 126 -4.00 12.11 -2.66
C CYS A 126 -3.92 12.97 -1.39
N GLY A 127 -4.92 12.82 -0.53
CA GLY A 127 -4.91 13.45 0.78
C GLY A 127 -4.83 12.40 1.87
N TYR A 128 -4.04 12.69 2.90
CA TYR A 128 -3.89 11.79 4.05
C TYR A 128 -4.94 12.13 5.12
N HIS A 129 -5.85 11.19 5.41
CA HIS A 129 -7.04 11.36 6.28
C HIS A 129 -7.93 12.56 5.95
N SER A 130 -7.73 13.18 4.78
CA SER A 130 -8.35 14.43 4.41
C SER A 130 -8.64 14.36 2.91
N PRO A 131 -9.89 14.07 2.50
CA PRO A 131 -10.20 13.76 1.10
C PRO A 131 -9.98 14.97 0.20
N VAL A 132 -9.03 14.88 -0.73
CA VAL A 132 -8.87 15.86 -1.83
C VAL A 132 -10.18 15.89 -2.64
N PRO A 133 -10.63 17.07 -3.11
CA PRO A 133 -11.82 17.13 -3.96
C PRO A 133 -11.72 16.19 -5.16
N PRO A 134 -12.85 15.68 -5.69
CA PRO A 134 -12.84 14.80 -6.85
C PRO A 134 -12.04 15.39 -8.02
N VAL A 135 -11.36 14.52 -8.77
CA VAL A 135 -10.61 14.93 -9.96
C VAL A 135 -11.60 15.34 -11.06
N ASP A 136 -11.41 16.52 -11.64
CA ASP A 136 -12.16 16.99 -12.80
C ASP A 136 -11.48 16.54 -14.09
N SER A 137 -10.15 16.58 -14.13
CA SER A 137 -9.37 16.08 -15.26
C SER A 137 -8.03 15.50 -14.82
N PHE A 138 -7.63 14.44 -15.51
CA PHE A 138 -6.33 13.80 -15.36
C PHE A 138 -5.75 13.55 -16.75
N LYS A 139 -4.52 14.02 -16.98
CA LYS A 139 -3.81 13.86 -18.24
C LYS A 139 -2.44 13.26 -17.97
N LEU A 140 -2.09 12.24 -18.76
CA LEU A 140 -0.78 11.64 -18.76
C LEU A 140 -0.11 11.95 -20.10
N THR A 141 1.02 12.66 -20.06
CA THR A 141 1.77 13.09 -21.25
C THR A 141 3.16 12.48 -21.21
N PHE A 142 3.54 11.73 -22.24
CA PHE A 142 4.91 11.21 -22.36
C PHE A 142 5.74 12.17 -23.21
N THR A 143 6.75 12.79 -22.60
CA THR A 143 7.63 13.80 -23.23
C THR A 143 8.80 13.14 -23.94
N LYS A 144 9.28 11.99 -23.43
CA LYS A 144 10.28 11.16 -24.10
C LYS A 144 9.89 9.70 -23.93
N LYS A 145 9.49 9.06 -25.04
CA LYS A 145 8.97 7.68 -25.06
C LYS A 145 10.02 6.63 -25.41
N ARG A 146 11.21 7.05 -25.86
CA ARG A 146 12.28 6.15 -26.31
C ARG A 146 13.67 6.70 -25.98
N GLY A 147 14.63 5.80 -25.78
CA GLY A 147 16.06 6.11 -25.64
C GLY A 147 16.64 5.74 -24.28
N ASP A 148 17.68 6.45 -23.87
CA ASP A 148 18.42 6.27 -22.60
C ASP A 148 17.65 6.72 -21.36
N THR A 149 16.57 7.48 -21.54
CA THR A 149 15.61 7.85 -20.49
C THR A 149 14.17 7.72 -20.99
N LEU A 150 13.26 7.43 -20.07
CA LEU A 150 11.82 7.52 -20.29
C LEU A 150 11.26 8.66 -19.42
N GLU A 151 10.53 9.58 -20.03
CA GLU A 151 10.02 10.77 -19.37
C GLU A 151 8.53 10.98 -19.63
N PHE A 152 7.80 11.26 -18.56
CA PHE A 152 6.37 11.53 -18.62
C PHE A 152 5.92 12.45 -17.50
N LYS A 153 4.73 13.02 -17.66
CA LYS A 153 4.12 13.98 -16.75
C LYS A 153 2.67 13.61 -16.51
N SER A 154 2.26 13.59 -15.25
CA SER A 154 0.85 13.58 -14.88
C SER A 154 0.40 15.00 -14.53
N ASP A 155 -0.64 15.48 -15.20
CA ASP A 155 -1.31 16.73 -14.89
C ASP A 155 -2.70 16.42 -14.35
N GLN A 156 -3.11 17.14 -13.31
CA GLN A 156 -4.43 16.95 -12.72
C GLN A 156 -5.07 18.27 -12.29
N ARG A 157 -6.38 18.33 -12.49
CA ARG A 157 -7.25 19.38 -11.95
C ARG A 157 -8.35 18.71 -11.18
N HIS A 158 -8.64 19.26 -10.02
CA HIS A 158 -9.66 18.80 -9.10
C HIS A 158 -10.65 19.93 -8.86
N LYS A 159 -11.84 19.56 -8.39
CA LYS A 159 -12.86 20.52 -8.01
C LYS A 159 -12.31 21.53 -7.00
N LYS A 160 -12.96 22.69 -6.94
CA LYS A 160 -12.62 23.78 -6.00
C LYS A 160 -11.20 24.33 -6.21
N GLY A 161 -10.68 24.32 -7.44
CA GLY A 161 -9.40 24.98 -7.76
C GLY A 161 -8.15 24.26 -7.24
N TYR A 162 -8.26 22.98 -6.88
CA TYR A 162 -7.10 22.15 -6.55
C TYR A 162 -6.46 21.64 -7.83
N GLY A 163 -5.13 21.58 -7.88
CA GLY A 163 -4.45 21.05 -9.05
C GLY A 163 -2.97 20.81 -8.82
N GLY A 164 -2.32 20.22 -9.80
CA GLY A 164 -0.89 20.03 -9.77
C GLY A 164 -0.39 19.15 -10.90
N SER A 165 0.91 18.88 -10.86
CA SER A 165 1.54 17.95 -11.76
C SER A 165 2.69 17.22 -11.09
N THR A 166 3.03 16.05 -11.62
CA THR A 166 4.27 15.36 -11.30
C THR A 166 4.98 14.98 -12.60
N GLU A 167 6.25 15.32 -12.68
CA GLU A 167 7.16 14.91 -13.75
C GLU A 167 7.98 13.71 -13.30
N TYR A 168 8.13 12.74 -14.18
CA TYR A 168 8.78 11.45 -13.94
C TYR A 168 9.89 11.25 -14.97
N ARG A 169 11.05 10.83 -14.51
CA ARG A 169 12.20 10.48 -15.34
C ARG A 169 12.81 9.18 -14.87
N LEU A 170 12.58 8.12 -15.63
CA LEU A 170 13.24 6.83 -15.45
C LEU A 170 14.61 6.86 -16.16
N ALA A 171 15.65 6.47 -15.44
CA ALA A 171 17.01 6.38 -15.94
C ALA A 171 17.73 5.19 -15.32
N TRP A 172 18.87 4.83 -15.92
CA TRP A 172 19.77 3.80 -15.41
C TRP A 172 20.88 4.40 -14.55
N ASN A 173 21.18 3.71 -13.46
CA ASN A 173 22.32 3.96 -12.59
C ASN A 173 23.18 2.69 -12.54
N GLU A 174 24.49 2.82 -12.78
CA GLU A 174 25.39 1.67 -12.90
C GLU A 174 25.45 0.77 -11.66
N ARG A 175 25.03 1.25 -10.47
CA ARG A 175 25.05 0.47 -9.22
C ARG A 175 23.65 0.15 -8.69
N LEU A 176 22.67 1.03 -8.91
CA LEU A 176 21.30 0.88 -8.40
C LEU A 176 20.34 0.30 -9.44
N GLY A 177 20.74 0.24 -10.70
CA GLY A 177 19.89 -0.13 -11.81
C GLY A 177 18.88 0.96 -12.15
N TYR A 178 17.60 0.60 -12.27
CA TYR A 178 16.54 1.52 -12.66
C TYR A 178 16.17 2.47 -11.50
N VAL A 179 16.23 3.77 -11.77
CA VAL A 179 15.87 4.83 -10.82
C VAL A 179 14.81 5.75 -11.46
N LEU A 180 13.66 5.87 -10.80
CA LEU A 180 12.58 6.76 -11.20
C LEU A 180 12.65 8.05 -10.39
N ASN A 181 13.11 9.13 -11.01
CA ASN A 181 13.17 10.45 -10.40
C ASN A 181 11.85 11.18 -10.63
N CYS A 182 11.38 11.89 -9.61
CA CYS A 182 10.08 12.55 -9.60
C CYS A 182 10.19 14.00 -9.12
N VAL A 183 9.44 14.90 -9.77
CA VAL A 183 9.28 16.30 -9.37
C VAL A 183 7.80 16.62 -9.32
N SER A 184 7.26 16.87 -8.12
CA SER A 184 5.85 17.19 -7.90
C SER A 184 5.65 18.66 -7.56
N HIS A 185 4.58 19.24 -8.10
CA HIS A 185 4.10 20.58 -7.77
C HIS A 185 2.58 20.57 -7.64
N PHE A 186 2.07 20.95 -6.48
CA PHE A 186 0.63 21.06 -6.20
C PHE A 186 0.28 22.49 -5.79
N ALA A 187 -0.91 22.93 -6.17
CA ALA A 187 -1.48 24.23 -5.86
C ALA A 187 -2.92 24.06 -5.37
N MET A 188 -3.29 24.79 -4.31
CA MET A 188 -4.59 24.65 -3.66
C MET A 188 -5.04 25.96 -3.01
N PRO A 189 -6.36 26.25 -2.95
CA PRO A 189 -6.86 27.49 -2.34
C PRO A 189 -6.85 27.48 -0.80
N GLN A 190 -6.81 26.30 -0.18
CA GLN A 190 -6.82 26.10 1.26
C GLN A 190 -5.62 25.22 1.66
N PRO A 191 -4.94 25.52 2.77
CA PRO A 191 -3.75 24.78 3.16
C PRO A 191 -4.15 23.35 3.57
N ARG A 192 -3.44 22.35 3.04
CA ARG A 192 -3.75 20.95 3.34
C ARG A 192 -2.52 20.06 3.33
N GLN A 193 -2.60 18.96 4.07
CA GLN A 193 -1.67 17.84 3.92
C GLN A 193 -1.91 17.17 2.57
N ILE A 194 -0.83 16.91 1.84
CA ILE A 194 -0.86 16.20 0.56
C ILE A 194 0.06 14.99 0.66
N GLU A 195 -0.52 13.84 0.36
CA GLU A 195 0.23 12.63 0.06
C GLU A 195 0.70 12.73 -1.39
N PHE A 196 1.98 13.03 -1.57
CA PHE A 196 2.57 13.18 -2.91
C PHE A 196 3.16 11.88 -3.44
N SER A 197 3.34 10.90 -2.56
CA SER A 197 3.84 9.58 -2.89
C SER A 197 3.26 8.56 -1.90
N ASN A 198 2.94 7.38 -2.40
CA ASN A 198 2.48 6.23 -1.65
C ASN A 198 3.30 5.04 -2.16
N LEU A 199 4.17 4.49 -1.31
CA LEU A 199 4.99 3.36 -1.67
C LEU A 199 4.29 2.07 -1.24
N LEU A 200 3.88 1.28 -2.23
CA LEU A 200 3.28 -0.05 -2.04
C LEU A 200 4.06 -1.07 -2.88
N ALA A 201 4.55 -2.13 -2.26
CA ALA A 201 5.29 -3.19 -2.92
C ALA A 201 4.49 -4.50 -3.01
N GLY A 202 4.68 -5.26 -4.09
CA GLY A 202 3.98 -6.51 -4.36
C GLY A 202 4.20 -7.57 -3.30
N ARG A 203 3.13 -8.06 -2.67
CA ARG A 203 3.14 -8.99 -1.50
C ARG A 203 3.52 -8.34 -0.16
N VAL A 204 3.60 -7.02 -0.04
CA VAL A 204 3.77 -6.36 1.26
C VAL A 204 2.55 -6.55 2.17
N CYS A 205 1.36 -6.62 1.58
CA CYS A 205 0.10 -6.89 2.26
C CYS A 205 -0.27 -8.39 2.26
N GLU A 206 0.68 -9.27 1.97
CA GLU A 206 0.46 -10.72 2.08
C GLU A 206 0.28 -11.10 3.55
N SER A 207 -0.76 -11.88 3.83
CA SER A 207 -1.10 -12.37 5.18
C SER A 207 -0.55 -13.77 5.47
N ARG A 208 -0.11 -14.50 4.44
CA ARG A 208 0.50 -15.82 4.60
C ARG A 208 2.00 -15.70 4.87
N ASP A 209 2.43 -16.23 6.01
CA ASP A 209 3.81 -16.09 6.51
C ASP A 209 4.86 -16.59 5.51
N ASP A 210 4.58 -17.69 4.80
CA ASP A 210 5.48 -18.31 3.81
C ASP A 210 5.56 -17.54 2.49
N ARG A 211 4.65 -16.59 2.27
CA ARG A 211 4.53 -15.82 1.03
C ARG A 211 4.80 -14.33 1.21
N LYS A 212 4.79 -13.82 2.43
CA LYS A 212 5.08 -12.41 2.68
C LYS A 212 6.56 -12.17 2.46
N LEU A 213 6.85 -11.16 1.65
CA LEU A 213 8.23 -10.73 1.39
C LEU A 213 8.68 -9.85 2.55
N TRP A 214 8.31 -8.57 2.53
CA TRP A 214 8.77 -7.65 3.56
C TRP A 214 7.96 -7.76 4.84
N GLN A 215 8.67 -7.79 5.96
CA GLN A 215 8.07 -7.79 7.30
C GLN A 215 8.39 -6.50 8.08
N LYS A 216 9.23 -5.64 7.51
CA LYS A 216 9.70 -4.41 8.12
C LYS A 216 9.76 -3.28 7.10
N THR A 217 9.61 -2.07 7.61
CA THR A 217 9.88 -0.84 6.87
C THR A 217 11.02 -0.10 7.57
N VAL A 218 12.05 0.27 6.81
CA VAL A 218 13.16 1.10 7.28
C VAL A 218 12.90 2.55 6.90
N ARG A 219 13.21 3.47 7.82
CA ARG A 219 13.01 4.92 7.70
C ARG A 219 14.26 5.65 8.17
N GLY A 220 14.68 6.67 7.44
CA GLY A 220 15.82 7.52 7.79
C GLY A 220 15.47 8.99 7.98
N ARG A 221 16.43 9.73 8.53
CA ARG A 221 16.46 11.18 8.70
C ARG A 221 15.38 11.73 9.63
N HIS A 222 15.17 11.02 10.72
CA HIS A 222 14.45 11.56 11.88
C HIS A 222 15.09 12.88 12.35
N PRO A 223 14.38 13.74 13.09
CA PRO A 223 14.94 14.98 13.61
C PRO A 223 16.22 14.80 14.44
N ASP A 224 16.39 13.64 15.07
CA ASP A 224 17.57 13.23 15.86
C ASP A 224 18.66 12.53 15.02
N GLY A 225 18.45 12.35 13.71
CA GLY A 225 19.39 11.71 12.80
C GLY A 225 19.41 10.18 12.84
N ARG A 226 18.54 9.53 13.63
CA ARG A 226 18.50 8.07 13.67
C ARG A 226 17.91 7.49 12.39
N ILE A 227 18.27 6.23 12.11
CA ILE A 227 17.53 5.34 11.20
C ILE A 227 16.69 4.43 12.09
N SER A 228 15.43 4.23 11.73
CA SER A 228 14.53 3.34 12.49
C SER A 228 13.92 2.29 11.59
N PHE A 229 13.49 1.17 12.17
CA PHE A 229 12.58 0.25 11.48
C PHE A 229 11.27 0.07 12.23
N VAL A 230 10.24 -0.30 11.48
CA VAL A 230 8.89 -0.60 11.99
C VAL A 230 8.52 -1.99 11.51
N HIS A 231 8.15 -2.88 12.43
CA HIS A 231 7.56 -4.17 12.08
C HIS A 231 6.17 -3.95 11.47
N HIS A 232 5.86 -4.70 10.42
CA HIS A 232 4.51 -4.75 9.85
C HIS A 232 3.58 -5.41 10.86
N ASN A 233 2.76 -4.56 11.49
CA ASN A 233 1.91 -4.95 12.58
C ASN A 233 0.73 -3.97 12.67
N PRO A 234 -0.52 -4.47 12.68
CA PRO A 234 -1.70 -3.61 12.59
C PRO A 234 -2.02 -2.83 13.87
N VAL A 235 -1.31 -3.09 14.98
CA VAL A 235 -1.45 -2.34 16.22
C VAL A 235 -0.27 -1.39 16.47
N ASN A 236 0.74 -1.39 15.60
CA ASN A 236 1.93 -0.54 15.71
C ASN A 236 2.18 0.21 14.40
N ILE A 237 1.48 1.34 14.24
CA ILE A 237 1.45 2.10 12.99
C ILE A 237 1.95 3.52 13.25
N PRO A 238 3.28 3.71 13.36
CA PRO A 238 3.85 5.00 13.72
C PRO A 238 3.78 5.99 12.57
N VAL A 239 3.55 7.25 12.94
CA VAL A 239 3.77 8.44 12.12
C VAL A 239 5.07 9.07 12.58
N ASP A 240 6.02 9.22 11.67
CA ASP A 240 7.33 9.79 11.97
C ASP A 240 7.56 11.05 11.13
N ASP A 241 7.83 12.17 11.79
CA ASP A 241 8.32 13.37 11.11
C ASP A 241 9.73 13.12 10.56
N VAL A 242 9.97 13.58 9.33
CA VAL A 242 11.24 13.36 8.63
C VAL A 242 11.72 14.67 8.01
N ARG A 243 13.03 14.91 8.07
CA ARG A 243 13.66 16.11 7.49
C ARG A 243 13.94 15.88 6.01
N ALA A 244 13.72 16.92 5.18
CA ALA A 244 14.09 17.02 3.75
C ALA A 244 14.31 15.66 3.06
N GLY A 245 15.28 15.36 2.22
CA GLY A 245 16.42 14.60 2.71
C GLY A 245 16.29 13.12 3.11
N GLY A 246 15.16 12.66 3.64
CA GLY A 246 14.99 11.34 4.26
C GLY A 246 14.50 10.26 3.31
N PHE A 247 14.27 9.06 3.84
CA PHE A 247 13.85 7.93 3.02
C PHE A 247 12.97 6.95 3.79
N VAL A 248 12.15 6.22 3.04
CA VAL A 248 11.36 5.09 3.53
C VAL A 248 11.44 3.96 2.51
N GLY A 249 11.58 2.73 2.97
CA GLY A 249 11.57 1.58 2.08
C GLY A 249 11.39 0.27 2.80
N PHE A 250 11.27 -0.79 2.01
CA PHE A 250 11.15 -2.14 2.53
C PHE A 250 12.47 -2.88 2.39
N ALA A 251 12.81 -3.63 3.43
CA ALA A 251 14.02 -4.46 3.53
C ALA A 251 13.60 -5.80 4.19
N THR A 252 14.35 -6.89 4.06
CA THR A 252 15.68 -7.14 3.46
C THR A 252 15.58 -8.30 2.45
N GLU A 253 14.79 -8.12 1.42
CA GLU A 253 14.62 -9.13 0.39
C GLU A 253 15.86 -9.22 -0.50
N GLU A 254 16.27 -10.43 -0.84
CA GLU A 254 17.44 -10.64 -1.71
C GLU A 254 17.23 -10.06 -3.11
N LYS A 255 15.97 -10.07 -3.59
CA LYS A 255 15.63 -9.68 -4.96
C LYS A 255 15.27 -8.21 -5.14
N MET A 256 14.57 -7.61 -4.17
CA MET A 256 14.02 -6.26 -4.36
C MET A 256 13.74 -5.58 -3.03
N ASN A 257 14.39 -4.45 -2.80
CA ASN A 257 14.18 -3.61 -1.61
C ASN A 257 13.81 -2.21 -2.10
N PRO A 258 12.53 -1.93 -2.39
CA PRO A 258 12.15 -0.64 -2.94
C PRO A 258 12.14 0.44 -1.87
N PHE A 259 12.75 1.58 -2.19
CA PHE A 259 12.85 2.77 -1.37
C PHE A 259 12.37 4.00 -2.12
N VAL A 260 11.70 4.90 -1.40
CA VAL A 260 11.51 6.29 -1.80
C VAL A 260 12.44 7.16 -0.96
N GLU A 261 13.28 7.94 -1.63
CA GLU A 261 14.09 8.97 -1.00
C GLU A 261 13.57 10.35 -1.40
N THR A 262 13.28 11.19 -0.41
CA THR A 262 12.91 12.59 -0.59
C THR A 262 14.19 13.42 -0.65
N LEU A 263 14.40 14.12 -1.75
CA LEU A 263 15.59 14.95 -1.97
C LEU A 263 15.35 16.37 -1.47
N GLU A 264 14.20 16.95 -1.81
CA GLU A 264 13.80 18.31 -1.45
C GLU A 264 12.29 18.38 -1.25
N THR A 265 11.83 19.19 -0.30
CA THR A 265 10.40 19.48 -0.08
C THR A 265 10.21 20.92 0.36
N SER A 266 9.10 21.55 -0.04
CA SER A 266 8.78 22.93 0.35
C SER A 266 8.24 23.06 1.77
N THR A 267 7.78 21.95 2.37
CA THR A 267 7.32 21.88 3.77
C THR A 267 7.89 20.63 4.44
N PRO A 268 7.87 20.55 5.78
CA PRO A 268 8.21 19.32 6.49
C PRO A 268 7.34 18.15 6.03
N ILE A 269 7.92 16.95 6.04
CA ILE A 269 7.22 15.72 5.68
C ILE A 269 7.10 14.79 6.89
N PHE A 270 6.20 13.83 6.77
CA PHE A 270 6.18 12.67 7.63
C PHE A 270 5.92 11.40 6.82
N PHE A 271 6.36 10.28 7.37
CA PHE A 271 6.00 8.96 6.86
C PHE A 271 4.96 8.33 7.79
N ALA A 272 3.95 7.72 7.20
CA ALA A 272 2.96 6.93 7.92
C ALA A 272 2.79 5.56 7.25
N THR A 273 2.75 4.50 8.05
CA THR A 273 2.36 3.18 7.54
C THR A 273 0.84 3.09 7.52
N CYS A 274 0.24 2.44 6.54
CA CYS A 274 -1.17 2.08 6.61
C CYS A 274 -1.35 0.83 7.47
N SER A 275 -2.36 0.84 8.33
CA SER A 275 -2.70 -0.33 9.14
C SER A 275 -3.09 -1.53 8.29
N GLN A 276 -3.77 -1.30 7.17
CA GLN A 276 -4.41 -2.35 6.36
C GLN A 276 -3.47 -2.94 5.31
N TRP A 277 -2.67 -2.11 4.65
CA TRP A 277 -1.91 -2.54 3.47
C TRP A 277 -0.41 -2.52 3.69
N TYR A 278 0.04 -1.94 4.80
CA TYR A 278 1.45 -1.66 5.10
C TYR A 278 2.18 -0.86 4.00
N ASP A 279 1.44 -0.20 3.11
CA ASP A 279 1.99 0.85 2.26
C ASP A 279 2.46 2.04 3.10
N GLN A 280 3.38 2.80 2.52
CA GLN A 280 4.03 3.92 3.17
C GLN A 280 3.55 5.21 2.54
N HIS A 281 2.71 5.93 3.28
CA HIS A 281 2.26 7.27 2.94
C HIS A 281 3.40 8.26 3.16
N ILE A 282 3.72 9.04 2.15
CA ILE A 282 4.74 10.08 2.21
C ILE A 282 4.04 11.42 2.02
N VAL A 283 3.96 12.17 3.11
CA VAL A 283 3.01 13.29 3.23
C VAL A 283 3.74 14.58 3.55
N MET A 284 3.43 15.63 2.78
CA MET A 284 3.84 17.00 3.10
C MET A 284 2.84 17.63 4.06
N ARG A 285 3.35 18.30 5.10
CA ARG A 285 2.55 19.13 6.02
C ARG A 285 1.95 20.33 5.27
N PRO A 286 0.83 20.90 5.75
CA PRO A 286 0.20 22.04 5.09
C PRO A 286 1.17 23.22 4.99
N PRO A 287 1.23 23.92 3.85
CA PRO A 287 1.99 25.16 3.73
C PRO A 287 1.37 26.26 4.60
N LYS A 288 2.20 27.16 5.12
CA LYS A 288 1.77 28.21 6.07
C LYS A 288 1.31 29.50 5.41
N ALA A 289 1.72 29.76 4.18
CA ALA A 289 1.46 31.00 3.47
C ALA A 289 1.09 30.72 2.02
N LYS A 290 0.34 31.66 1.44
CA LYS A 290 0.07 31.70 0.00
C LYS A 290 1.26 32.31 -0.73
N GLU A 291 1.43 31.90 -1.99
CA GLU A 291 2.34 32.57 -2.92
C GLU A 291 1.64 33.74 -3.63
N ALA A 292 2.35 34.39 -4.55
CA ALA A 292 1.89 35.60 -5.23
C ALA A 292 0.60 35.41 -6.06
N ASP A 293 0.29 34.17 -6.47
CA ASP A 293 -0.94 33.81 -7.18
C ASP A 293 -2.15 33.62 -6.26
N GLY A 294 -1.97 33.81 -4.94
CA GLY A 294 -3.02 33.64 -3.94
C GLY A 294 -3.33 32.17 -3.60
N LEU A 295 -2.50 31.22 -4.04
CA LEU A 295 -2.62 29.80 -3.74
C LEU A 295 -1.54 29.31 -2.78
N TYR A 296 -1.83 28.21 -2.12
CA TYR A 296 -0.88 27.45 -1.32
C TYR A 296 -0.18 26.44 -2.22
N HIS A 297 1.15 26.43 -2.20
CA HIS A 297 1.93 25.49 -3.01
C HIS A 297 2.70 24.49 -2.17
N LEU A 298 2.78 23.28 -2.72
CA LEU A 298 3.66 22.22 -2.24
C LEU A 298 4.53 21.73 -3.39
N ARG A 299 5.83 21.59 -3.13
CA ARG A 299 6.82 21.09 -4.10
C ARG A 299 7.63 19.99 -3.46
N ALA A 300 7.88 18.91 -4.20
CA ALA A 300 8.72 17.82 -3.76
C ALA A 300 9.59 17.30 -4.91
N ARG A 301 10.86 17.00 -4.63
CA ARG A 301 11.74 16.22 -5.50
C ARG A 301 12.11 14.95 -4.76
N TYR A 302 11.92 13.80 -5.39
CA TYR A 302 12.14 12.49 -4.78
C TYR A 302 12.49 11.46 -5.84
N ARG A 303 12.88 10.26 -5.42
CA ARG A 303 13.15 9.14 -6.33
C ARG A 303 12.71 7.81 -5.75
N LEU A 304 12.22 6.94 -6.61
CA LEU A 304 12.01 5.51 -6.34
C LEU A 304 13.20 4.73 -6.92
N LEU A 305 13.76 3.84 -6.11
CA LEU A 305 14.86 2.96 -6.47
C LEU A 305 14.77 1.65 -5.68
N SER A 306 15.54 0.64 -6.05
CA SER A 306 15.76 -0.52 -5.18
C SER A 306 17.16 -0.49 -4.61
N VAL A 307 17.26 -0.69 -3.30
CA VAL A 307 18.55 -0.83 -2.62
C VAL A 307 19.03 -2.29 -2.78
N PRO A 308 20.30 -2.51 -3.17
CA PRO A 308 20.87 -3.86 -3.23
C PRO A 308 20.83 -4.56 -1.88
N ALA A 309 20.56 -5.87 -1.84
CA ALA A 309 20.33 -6.61 -0.60
C ALA A 309 21.45 -6.44 0.45
N PRO A 310 22.76 -6.52 0.10
CA PRO A 310 23.83 -6.27 1.07
C PRO A 310 23.75 -4.90 1.76
N VAL A 311 23.31 -3.86 1.04
CA VAL A 311 23.14 -2.52 1.60
C VAL A 311 21.85 -2.43 2.42
N ALA A 312 20.78 -3.11 1.99
CA ALA A 312 19.53 -3.17 2.75
C ALA A 312 19.76 -3.84 4.12
N HIS A 313 20.60 -4.88 4.18
CA HIS A 313 21.05 -5.52 5.42
C HIS A 313 21.86 -4.57 6.31
N GLU A 314 22.78 -3.78 5.74
CA GLU A 314 23.51 -2.74 6.50
C GLU A 314 22.55 -1.67 7.07
N LEU A 315 21.58 -1.22 6.28
CA LEU A 315 20.55 -0.26 6.71
C LEU A 315 19.68 -0.82 7.84
N GLU A 316 19.25 -2.08 7.73
CA GLU A 316 18.49 -2.74 8.79
C GLU A 316 19.31 -2.89 10.06
N ALA A 317 20.58 -3.30 9.95
CA ALA A 317 21.48 -3.45 11.10
C ALA A 317 21.76 -2.12 11.81
N ALA A 318 21.82 -1.01 11.07
CA ALA A 318 21.96 0.33 11.62
C ALA A 318 20.65 0.91 12.18
N ALA A 319 19.50 0.35 11.79
CA ALA A 319 18.19 0.85 12.17
C ALA A 319 17.83 0.41 13.60
N VAL A 320 17.36 1.35 14.41
CA VAL A 320 16.82 1.03 15.74
C VAL A 320 15.32 0.69 15.64
N PRO A 321 14.81 -0.29 16.42
CA PRO A 321 13.38 -0.54 16.47
C PRO A 321 12.66 0.75 16.90
N ARG A 322 11.69 1.20 16.10
CA ARG A 322 10.86 2.34 16.49
C ARG A 322 10.07 1.95 17.74
N ASN A 323 10.37 2.58 18.89
CA ASN A 323 9.78 2.29 20.21
C ASN A 323 8.34 1.78 20.08
N PRO A 324 8.11 0.46 20.08
CA PRO A 324 6.76 -0.05 20.09
C PRO A 324 6.15 0.37 21.42
N ALA A 325 4.87 0.70 21.45
CA ALA A 325 4.15 0.76 22.71
C ALA A 325 4.49 -0.52 23.49
N THR A 326 5.00 -0.39 24.71
CA THR A 326 5.36 -1.55 25.53
C THR A 326 4.10 -2.24 26.03
N GLY A 327 4.07 -3.57 25.99
CA GLY A 327 2.96 -4.37 26.52
C GLY A 327 2.36 -5.33 25.50
N GLN A 328 1.14 -5.79 25.78
CA GLN A 328 0.33 -6.62 24.89
C GLN A 328 -0.80 -5.75 24.31
N SER A 329 -1.12 -5.92 23.03
CA SER A 329 -2.30 -5.24 22.49
C SER A 329 -3.54 -5.72 23.19
N SER A 330 -4.54 -4.85 23.32
CA SER A 330 -5.89 -5.29 23.63
C SER A 330 -6.62 -5.85 22.42
N LYS A 331 -6.03 -5.87 21.21
CA LYS A 331 -6.67 -6.36 19.98
C LYS A 331 -6.37 -7.83 19.72
N ALA A 332 -7.43 -8.64 19.65
CA ALA A 332 -7.34 -9.99 19.10
C ALA A 332 -7.02 -9.88 17.60
N GLY A 333 -6.24 -10.84 17.12
CA GLY A 333 -5.91 -10.95 15.72
C GLY A 333 -6.66 -12.10 15.04
N PHE A 334 -6.49 -12.21 13.73
CA PHE A 334 -6.91 -13.37 12.96
C PHE A 334 -5.74 -13.87 12.11
N LEU A 335 -5.44 -15.17 12.15
CA LEU A 335 -4.42 -15.81 11.33
C LEU A 335 -5.05 -16.95 10.52
N GLN A 336 -4.74 -16.97 9.23
CA GLN A 336 -5.12 -18.07 8.33
C GLN A 336 -4.32 -19.33 8.69
N ASN A 337 -4.91 -20.50 8.47
CA ASN A 337 -4.35 -21.81 8.80
C ASN A 337 -4.01 -22.01 10.29
N LYS A 338 -4.70 -21.28 11.18
CA LYS A 338 -4.61 -21.45 12.64
C LYS A 338 -6.00 -21.41 13.25
N VAL A 339 -6.15 -22.05 14.41
CA VAL A 339 -7.30 -21.85 15.29
C VAL A 339 -7.10 -20.53 16.02
N ASN A 340 -8.07 -19.64 15.89
CA ASN A 340 -8.07 -18.34 16.57
C ASN A 340 -8.96 -18.48 17.83
N ASP A 341 -8.32 -18.88 18.93
CA ASP A 341 -8.90 -19.08 20.28
C ASP A 341 -9.19 -17.78 21.04
N PHE A 342 -8.80 -16.64 20.45
CA PHE A 342 -8.93 -15.31 21.03
C PHE A 342 -8.23 -15.06 22.38
N GLU A 343 -7.38 -15.98 22.83
CA GLU A 343 -6.54 -15.82 24.01
C GLU A 343 -5.25 -15.08 23.69
N THR A 344 -4.74 -15.27 22.48
CA THR A 344 -3.50 -14.64 22.02
C THR A 344 -3.79 -13.31 21.30
N PHE A 345 -3.47 -12.21 21.97
CA PHE A 345 -3.56 -10.87 21.39
C PHE A 345 -2.35 -10.54 20.52
N VAL A 346 -2.54 -9.60 19.59
CA VAL A 346 -1.45 -9.16 18.72
C VAL A 346 -0.31 -8.56 19.55
N PRO A 347 0.93 -9.08 19.44
CA PRO A 347 2.05 -8.55 20.20
C PRO A 347 2.46 -7.18 19.66
N TYR A 348 2.76 -6.21 20.54
CA TYR A 348 3.45 -5.00 20.09
C TYR A 348 4.88 -5.32 19.70
N GLY A 349 5.41 -4.56 18.75
CA GLY A 349 6.84 -4.61 18.41
C GLY A 349 7.33 -5.92 17.79
N LYS A 350 6.42 -6.82 17.37
CA LYS A 350 6.75 -8.00 16.55
C LYS A 350 6.01 -7.92 15.22
N VAL A 351 6.47 -8.69 14.24
CA VAL A 351 5.73 -8.88 12.98
C VAL A 351 4.40 -9.56 13.28
N TYR A 352 3.33 -9.12 12.63
CA TYR A 352 2.03 -9.78 12.70
C TYR A 352 1.34 -9.71 11.33
N ASN A 353 1.19 -10.87 10.69
CA ASN A 353 0.74 -10.99 9.30
C ASN A 353 -0.77 -11.30 9.19
N GLY A 354 -1.55 -10.84 10.17
CA GLY A 354 -2.99 -11.04 10.17
C GLY A 354 -3.76 -9.74 10.35
N PRO A 355 -5.05 -9.69 9.98
CA PRO A 355 -5.91 -8.60 10.36
C PRO A 355 -6.25 -8.63 11.86
N ILE A 356 -6.81 -7.51 12.35
CA ILE A 356 -7.31 -7.35 13.72
C ILE A 356 -8.79 -7.00 13.75
N TRP A 357 -9.42 -7.23 14.89
CA TRP A 357 -10.83 -6.89 15.12
C TRP A 357 -10.97 -5.43 15.63
N GLN A 358 -11.69 -4.55 14.90
CA GLN A 358 -11.81 -3.12 15.26
C GLN A 358 -12.95 -2.82 16.23
N HIS A 359 -14.14 -3.34 15.93
CA HIS A 359 -15.42 -2.87 16.49
C HIS A 359 -15.99 -3.77 17.57
N ILE A 360 -15.72 -5.07 17.46
CA ILE A 360 -16.09 -6.09 18.42
C ILE A 360 -14.84 -6.91 18.60
N ASN A 361 -14.37 -7.00 19.82
CA ASN A 361 -13.14 -7.67 20.16
C ASN A 361 -13.44 -8.83 21.10
N ALA A 362 -12.49 -9.72 21.27
CA ALA A 362 -12.62 -10.79 22.22
C ALA A 362 -12.71 -10.25 23.64
N THR A 363 -13.64 -10.78 24.42
CA THR A 363 -13.89 -10.39 25.82
C THR A 363 -14.09 -11.63 26.67
N GLU A 364 -13.84 -11.52 27.97
CA GLU A 364 -14.18 -12.57 28.93
C GLU A 364 -15.69 -12.87 28.92
N GLY A 365 -16.04 -14.15 29.02
CA GLY A 365 -17.43 -14.60 29.01
C GLY A 365 -17.55 -16.08 28.65
N PRO A 366 -18.74 -16.52 28.17
CA PRO A 366 -18.88 -17.84 27.58
C PRO A 366 -17.87 -18.02 26.44
N ALA A 367 -16.96 -18.96 26.63
CA ALA A 367 -15.98 -19.39 25.64
C ALA A 367 -16.08 -20.91 25.47
N HIS A 368 -15.77 -21.41 24.28
CA HIS A 368 -15.65 -22.83 24.02
C HIS A 368 -14.29 -23.33 24.50
N SER A 369 -13.23 -22.58 24.19
CA SER A 369 -11.89 -22.79 24.71
C SER A 369 -11.42 -21.58 25.52
N GLY A 370 -10.56 -21.79 26.51
CA GLY A 370 -10.06 -20.69 27.33
C GLY A 370 -11.15 -19.93 28.11
N THR A 371 -11.14 -18.60 27.99
CA THR A 371 -11.92 -17.64 28.77
C THR A 371 -12.56 -16.54 27.93
N LYS A 372 -12.17 -16.40 26.66
CA LYS A 372 -12.58 -15.29 25.79
C LYS A 372 -13.24 -15.79 24.52
N SER A 373 -14.19 -15.00 24.04
CA SER A 373 -14.85 -15.22 22.75
C SER A 373 -15.29 -13.90 22.15
N ILE A 374 -15.71 -13.92 20.88
CA ILE A 374 -16.35 -12.76 20.26
C ILE A 374 -17.86 -12.84 20.49
N ALA A 375 -18.38 -11.93 21.31
CA ALA A 375 -19.82 -11.81 21.55
C ALA A 375 -20.45 -10.80 20.58
N VAL A 376 -21.48 -11.23 19.85
CA VAL A 376 -22.25 -10.36 18.95
C VAL A 376 -23.71 -10.35 19.39
N ARG A 377 -24.21 -9.17 19.75
CA ARG A 377 -25.62 -8.94 20.06
C ARG A 377 -26.38 -8.58 18.79
N GLY A 378 -27.48 -9.27 18.55
CA GLY A 378 -28.41 -8.96 17.47
C GLY A 378 -29.01 -7.55 17.63
N PRO A 379 -29.20 -6.81 16.52
CA PRO A 379 -29.67 -5.43 16.56
C PRO A 379 -31.20 -5.30 16.68
N GLY A 380 -31.96 -6.35 16.38
CA GLY A 380 -33.42 -6.36 16.37
C GLY A 380 -33.99 -7.42 15.42
N PRO A 381 -35.32 -7.64 15.43
CA PRO A 381 -35.95 -8.64 14.57
C PRO A 381 -35.71 -8.35 13.08
N GLY A 382 -35.24 -9.34 12.33
CA GLY A 382 -34.94 -9.22 10.89
C GLY A 382 -33.73 -8.36 10.53
N GLU A 383 -33.05 -7.76 11.51
CA GLU A 383 -31.84 -6.96 11.29
C GLU A 383 -30.58 -7.78 11.58
N VAL A 384 -29.49 -7.53 10.84
CA VAL A 384 -28.23 -8.27 10.95
C VAL A 384 -27.12 -7.38 11.47
N LYS A 385 -26.40 -7.87 12.49
CA LYS A 385 -25.10 -7.31 12.91
C LYS A 385 -23.99 -8.31 12.60
N ALA A 386 -22.87 -7.80 12.10
CA ALA A 386 -21.69 -8.61 11.83
C ALA A 386 -20.47 -8.08 12.59
N ALA A 387 -19.68 -8.98 13.16
CA ALA A 387 -18.29 -8.72 13.53
C ALA A 387 -17.38 -9.16 12.37
N SER A 388 -16.31 -8.42 12.11
CA SER A 388 -15.34 -8.77 11.07
C SER A 388 -13.93 -8.26 11.39
N PRO A 389 -12.85 -8.99 11.04
CA PRO A 389 -11.49 -8.55 11.23
C PRO A 389 -11.07 -7.60 10.09
N ILE A 390 -11.66 -6.39 10.03
CA ILE A 390 -11.22 -5.31 9.12
C ILE A 390 -10.65 -4.12 9.91
N GLY A 391 -10.21 -4.35 11.14
CA GLY A 391 -9.75 -3.27 12.02
C GLY A 391 -8.38 -2.69 11.72
N GLY A 392 -7.74 -3.22 10.68
CA GLY A 392 -6.34 -3.08 10.39
C GLY A 392 -5.77 -4.46 10.07
N GLY A 393 -4.58 -4.45 9.49
CA GLY A 393 -3.82 -5.60 9.03
C GLY A 393 -4.17 -6.03 7.61
N PRO A 394 -3.33 -6.91 7.04
CA PRO A 394 -3.42 -7.33 5.65
C PRO A 394 -4.77 -7.98 5.37
N PRO A 395 -5.31 -7.82 4.15
CA PRO A 395 -6.45 -8.60 3.71
C PRO A 395 -6.16 -10.10 3.82
N ILE A 396 -7.21 -10.89 4.03
CA ILE A 396 -7.10 -12.36 4.01
C ILE A 396 -7.08 -12.80 2.56
N TYR A 397 -6.03 -13.51 2.14
CA TYR A 397 -5.90 -13.96 0.77
C TYR A 397 -6.49 -15.38 0.58
N GLY A 398 -7.33 -15.55 -0.43
CA GLY A 398 -7.85 -16.85 -0.86
C GLY A 398 -7.36 -17.20 -2.28
N GLU A 399 -6.65 -18.32 -2.43
CA GLU A 399 -6.29 -18.81 -3.77
C GLU A 399 -7.50 -19.46 -4.45
N SER A 400 -7.90 -18.94 -5.60
CA SER A 400 -9.04 -19.46 -6.35
C SER A 400 -8.89 -20.89 -6.87
N SER A 401 -7.66 -21.38 -6.95
CA SER A 401 -7.34 -22.78 -7.27
C SER A 401 -7.38 -23.69 -6.04
N LYS A 402 -7.60 -23.17 -4.84
CA LYS A 402 -7.61 -23.93 -3.59
C LYS A 402 -9.00 -23.98 -2.97
N ARG A 403 -9.25 -25.01 -2.18
CA ARG A 403 -10.48 -25.17 -1.40
C ARG A 403 -10.18 -24.80 0.04
N TYR A 404 -11.08 -24.09 0.68
CA TYR A 404 -10.96 -23.65 2.06
C TYR A 404 -12.17 -24.07 2.87
N ARG A 405 -11.97 -24.20 4.18
CA ARG A 405 -13.03 -24.34 5.19
C ARG A 405 -12.97 -23.17 6.14
N LEU A 406 -14.10 -22.49 6.31
CA LEU A 406 -14.34 -21.56 7.41
C LEU A 406 -15.15 -22.30 8.48
N ALA A 407 -14.64 -22.35 9.72
CA ALA A 407 -15.33 -23.00 10.83
C ALA A 407 -15.14 -22.24 12.14
N ALA A 408 -16.08 -22.41 13.07
CA ALA A 408 -16.02 -21.89 14.44
C ALA A 408 -16.99 -22.64 15.36
N TRP A 409 -16.76 -22.58 16.66
CA TRP A 409 -17.75 -22.96 17.67
C TRP A 409 -18.67 -21.78 17.96
N VAL A 410 -19.98 -22.04 17.96
CA VAL A 410 -21.01 -21.01 18.14
C VAL A 410 -21.98 -21.41 19.24
N LYS A 411 -22.21 -20.51 20.19
CA LYS A 411 -23.26 -20.61 21.22
C LYS A 411 -24.27 -19.49 21.01
N THR A 412 -25.56 -19.77 21.20
CA THR A 412 -26.63 -18.77 21.00
C THR A 412 -27.55 -18.68 22.22
N GLN A 413 -28.09 -17.49 22.45
CA GLN A 413 -29.09 -17.22 23.48
C GLN A 413 -30.10 -16.18 23.01
N GLY A 414 -31.40 -16.44 23.17
CA GLY A 414 -32.52 -15.54 22.86
C GLY A 414 -32.65 -15.21 21.37
N LEU A 415 -32.28 -16.13 20.48
CA LEU A 415 -32.35 -15.93 19.02
C LEU A 415 -33.58 -16.61 18.39
N GLU A 416 -34.76 -16.44 18.98
CA GLU A 416 -36.03 -17.02 18.49
C GLU A 416 -36.53 -16.34 17.21
N ASP A 417 -36.22 -15.06 17.04
CA ASP A 417 -36.62 -14.20 15.91
C ASP A 417 -35.53 -14.07 14.84
N GLY A 418 -34.51 -14.95 14.88
CA GLY A 418 -33.34 -14.86 14.02
C GLY A 418 -32.38 -16.02 14.19
N GLY A 419 -31.08 -15.73 14.34
CA GLY A 419 -30.03 -16.73 14.53
C GLY A 419 -28.64 -16.27 14.10
N ALA A 420 -27.64 -17.13 14.31
CA ALA A 420 -26.24 -16.87 14.08
C ALA A 420 -25.64 -17.73 12.95
N TRP A 421 -24.68 -17.20 12.19
CA TRP A 421 -23.96 -17.96 11.16
C TRP A 421 -22.56 -17.40 10.88
N LEU A 422 -21.73 -18.20 10.23
CA LEU A 422 -20.46 -17.75 9.67
C LEU A 422 -20.64 -17.37 8.21
N GLN A 423 -19.98 -16.30 7.77
CA GLN A 423 -20.03 -15.83 6.40
C GLN A 423 -18.64 -15.48 5.88
N VAL A 424 -18.40 -15.80 4.61
CA VAL A 424 -17.24 -15.35 3.84
C VAL A 424 -17.71 -14.70 2.55
N ASP A 425 -17.24 -13.47 2.33
CA ASP A 425 -17.46 -12.74 1.09
C ASP A 425 -16.16 -12.65 0.27
N ASP A 426 -16.25 -12.91 -1.03
CA ASP A 426 -15.19 -12.53 -1.97
C ASP A 426 -15.29 -11.03 -2.23
N VAL A 427 -14.22 -10.29 -1.97
CA VAL A 427 -14.17 -8.83 -2.13
C VAL A 427 -12.96 -8.41 -2.95
N PHE A 428 -13.00 -7.19 -3.49
CA PHE A 428 -11.96 -6.68 -4.38
C PHE A 428 -11.32 -5.38 -3.88
N PHE A 429 -11.78 -4.22 -4.39
CA PHE A 429 -11.23 -2.91 -4.03
C PHE A 429 -11.79 -2.35 -2.74
N ASN A 430 -13.02 -2.73 -2.44
CA ASN A 430 -13.78 -2.19 -1.33
C ASN A 430 -14.46 -3.37 -0.63
N TRP A 431 -14.54 -3.30 0.69
CA TRP A 431 -15.24 -4.27 1.53
C TRP A 431 -16.74 -4.35 1.22
N GLN A 432 -17.29 -3.37 0.48
CA GLN A 432 -18.66 -3.41 -0.04
C GLN A 432 -18.77 -3.98 -1.47
N ASP A 433 -17.67 -4.18 -2.19
CA ASP A 433 -17.67 -4.78 -3.53
C ASP A 433 -17.71 -6.31 -3.47
N VAL A 434 -18.78 -6.84 -2.88
CA VAL A 434 -18.98 -8.28 -2.67
C VAL A 434 -19.32 -8.96 -3.99
N LYS A 435 -18.55 -10.00 -4.35
CA LYS A 435 -18.71 -10.76 -5.60
C LYS A 435 -19.38 -12.12 -5.41
N ALA A 436 -19.16 -12.73 -4.27
CA ALA A 436 -19.79 -13.98 -3.88
C ALA A 436 -19.86 -14.04 -2.36
N THR A 437 -20.92 -14.67 -1.85
CA THR A 437 -21.15 -14.87 -0.42
C THR A 437 -21.38 -16.35 -0.17
N ARG A 438 -20.69 -16.92 0.81
CA ARG A 438 -20.97 -18.26 1.34
C ARG A 438 -21.27 -18.14 2.82
N ARG A 439 -22.21 -18.93 3.30
CA ARG A 439 -22.65 -18.94 4.69
C ARG A 439 -22.96 -20.34 5.17
N THR A 440 -22.78 -20.57 6.46
CA THR A 440 -23.28 -21.77 7.14
C THR A 440 -24.81 -21.73 7.22
N LYS A 441 -25.41 -22.85 7.64
CA LYS A 441 -26.79 -22.80 8.14
C LYS A 441 -26.85 -21.88 9.37
N LYS A 442 -27.99 -21.20 9.54
CA LYS A 442 -28.26 -20.35 10.69
C LYS A 442 -28.57 -21.23 11.91
N LEU A 443 -27.94 -20.94 13.04
CA LEU A 443 -28.20 -21.53 14.35
C LEU A 443 -29.18 -20.62 15.11
N ALA A 444 -30.40 -21.10 15.38
CA ALA A 444 -31.50 -20.32 15.95
C ALA A 444 -31.88 -20.80 17.36
N GLY A 445 -32.54 -19.94 18.13
CA GLY A 445 -32.91 -20.21 19.53
C GLY A 445 -31.72 -20.33 20.47
N ASP A 446 -31.94 -20.97 21.61
CA ASP A 446 -30.91 -21.26 22.60
C ASP A 446 -30.18 -22.55 22.23
N CYS A 447 -28.90 -22.45 21.88
CA CYS A 447 -28.06 -23.59 21.55
C CYS A 447 -26.77 -23.52 22.36
N ASP A 448 -26.35 -24.67 22.90
CA ASP A 448 -24.99 -24.79 23.44
C ASP A 448 -23.96 -24.79 22.30
N TRP A 449 -22.67 -24.80 22.66
CA TRP A 449 -21.57 -24.79 21.70
C TRP A 449 -21.75 -25.82 20.58
N THR A 450 -21.99 -25.30 19.39
CA THR A 450 -22.22 -26.08 18.18
C THR A 450 -21.23 -25.62 17.13
N ARG A 451 -20.49 -26.56 16.54
CA ARG A 451 -19.53 -26.23 15.47
C ARG A 451 -20.28 -25.95 14.17
N LEU A 452 -20.08 -24.78 13.60
CA LEU A 452 -20.55 -24.42 12.26
C LEU A 452 -19.38 -24.42 11.30
N GLU A 453 -19.57 -24.92 10.08
CA GLU A 453 -18.55 -24.90 9.04
C GLU A 453 -19.13 -24.76 7.63
N VAL A 454 -18.36 -24.16 6.74
CA VAL A 454 -18.65 -24.04 5.30
C VAL A 454 -17.38 -24.22 4.49
N ASP A 455 -17.43 -25.16 3.54
CA ASP A 455 -16.40 -25.35 2.53
C ASP A 455 -16.69 -24.48 1.31
N PHE A 456 -15.65 -23.88 0.75
CA PHE A 456 -15.78 -23.05 -0.44
C PHE A 456 -14.48 -22.97 -1.25
N THR A 457 -14.62 -22.53 -2.50
CA THR A 457 -13.50 -22.16 -3.38
C THR A 457 -13.63 -20.66 -3.68
N PRO A 458 -12.59 -19.84 -3.44
CA PRO A 458 -12.59 -18.42 -3.77
C PRO A 458 -12.81 -18.18 -5.26
N SER A 459 -13.45 -17.05 -5.60
CA SER A 459 -13.66 -16.63 -6.99
C SER A 459 -12.32 -16.52 -7.73
N PRO A 460 -12.22 -16.97 -9.00
CA PRO A 460 -11.04 -16.79 -9.84
C PRO A 460 -10.68 -15.31 -10.09
N ARG A 461 -11.59 -14.39 -9.77
CA ARG A 461 -11.44 -12.96 -10.06
C ARG A 461 -11.14 -12.08 -8.86
N ASP A 462 -11.08 -12.65 -7.66
CA ASP A 462 -11.05 -11.90 -6.41
C ASP A 462 -10.10 -12.58 -5.41
N PRO A 463 -9.00 -11.90 -5.01
CA PRO A 463 -8.02 -12.50 -4.13
C PRO A 463 -8.40 -12.42 -2.65
N PHE A 464 -9.37 -11.58 -2.26
CA PHE A 464 -9.60 -11.22 -0.87
C PHE A 464 -10.87 -11.81 -0.29
N LEU A 465 -10.73 -12.30 0.94
CA LEU A 465 -11.80 -12.87 1.72
C LEU A 465 -12.15 -11.92 2.86
N LEU A 466 -13.45 -11.66 3.00
CA LEU A 466 -14.00 -10.92 4.11
C LEU A 466 -14.79 -11.88 5.01
N ILE A 467 -14.22 -12.19 6.17
CA ILE A 467 -14.83 -13.10 7.17
C ILE A 467 -15.77 -12.31 8.07
N LYS A 468 -16.96 -12.86 8.32
CA LYS A 468 -18.01 -12.24 9.14
C LYS A 468 -18.62 -13.25 10.11
N LEU A 469 -18.79 -12.80 11.35
CA LEU A 469 -19.55 -13.48 12.40
C LEU A 469 -20.88 -12.75 12.52
N CYS A 470 -21.96 -13.37 12.02
CA CYS A 470 -23.23 -12.71 11.80
C CYS A 470 -24.27 -13.15 12.83
N VAL A 471 -25.04 -12.20 13.32
CA VAL A 471 -26.21 -12.43 14.20
C VAL A 471 -27.39 -11.60 13.68
N GLU A 472 -28.52 -12.26 13.52
CA GLU A 472 -29.82 -11.66 13.18
C GLU A 472 -30.80 -11.88 14.33
N GLY A 473 -31.66 -10.90 14.62
CA GLY A 473 -32.65 -11.00 15.71
C GLY A 473 -32.28 -10.20 16.96
N THR A 474 -32.96 -10.47 18.08
CA THR A 474 -32.83 -9.71 19.34
C THR A 474 -31.86 -10.30 20.37
N GLY A 475 -31.47 -11.55 20.20
CA GLY A 475 -30.58 -12.29 21.09
C GLY A 475 -29.08 -12.01 20.91
N ARG A 476 -28.27 -13.00 21.26
CA ARG A 476 -26.81 -12.94 21.23
C ARG A 476 -26.22 -14.25 20.77
N ALA A 477 -25.06 -14.17 20.12
CA ALA A 477 -24.20 -15.31 19.89
C ALA A 477 -22.77 -15.03 20.37
N TRP A 478 -22.09 -16.10 20.78
CA TRP A 478 -20.66 -16.13 21.04
C TRP A 478 -20.00 -17.01 20.01
N PHE A 479 -18.87 -16.55 19.48
CA PHE A 479 -18.08 -17.24 18.47
C PHE A 479 -16.68 -17.45 19.02
N ASP A 480 -16.17 -18.67 18.88
CA ASP A 480 -14.87 -19.06 19.41
C ASP A 480 -14.16 -20.08 18.51
N ASP A 481 -12.85 -20.24 18.68
CA ASP A 481 -11.98 -21.14 17.93
C ASP A 481 -12.17 -21.00 16.40
N LEU A 482 -12.19 -19.75 15.91
CA LEU A 482 -12.43 -19.45 14.50
C LEU A 482 -11.24 -19.91 13.66
N GLU A 483 -11.49 -20.64 12.57
CA GLU A 483 -10.45 -21.11 11.67
C GLU A 483 -10.81 -20.89 10.20
N LEU A 484 -9.81 -20.52 9.40
CA LEU A 484 -9.86 -20.56 7.94
C LEU A 484 -8.67 -21.38 7.46
N VAL A 485 -8.93 -22.59 7.00
CA VAL A 485 -7.89 -23.57 6.64
C VAL A 485 -8.02 -23.98 5.18
N GLU A 486 -6.88 -24.15 4.49
CA GLU A 486 -6.87 -24.86 3.21
C GLU A 486 -7.22 -26.34 3.44
N VAL A 487 -8.09 -26.90 2.59
CA VAL A 487 -8.48 -28.32 2.65
C VAL A 487 -8.15 -29.01 1.34
N ALA A 488 -7.93 -30.33 1.41
CA ALA A 488 -7.78 -31.15 0.21
C ALA A 488 -9.03 -31.03 -0.67
N ARG A 489 -8.81 -31.06 -1.99
CA ARG A 489 -9.89 -30.93 -2.97
C ARG A 489 -10.83 -32.12 -2.97
#